data_AF-A0A959TIN7-F1
#
_entry.id   AF-A0A959TIN7-F1
#
_cell.length_a   1.000
_cell.length_b   1.000
_cell.length_c   1.000
_cell.angle_alpha   90.00
_cell.angle_beta   90.00
_cell.angle_gamma   90.00
#
_symmetry.space_group_name_H-M   'P 1'
#
loop_
_entity.id
_entity.type
_entity.pdbx_description
1 polymer ?
#
loop_
_entity_poly.entity_id
_entity_poly.type
_entity_poly.pdbx_seq_one_letter_code
_entity_poly.pdbx_strand_id
1 'polypeptide(L)'
;MNLAGFLIVVGVVLATALAIRRLRKGRGLWVRGLTPWERALLVKYVPHYGRLSAAGKQRFESITATFLHEKRWEGVGMELEEEMRVMIAASAAQLLLGRPEVKLRHFERFQVYANAYRSDRNDRWHQGEVQPRNGLVRISWRHFLHGYSDPRDAHNVALHELAHAFWFEDLIPNGEQG
;
A
#
# COMPACT_ATOMS: atom_id res chain seq x y z
N MET A 1 30.47 -5.35 34.15
CA MET A 1 29.03 -5.09 34.28
C MET A 1 28.39 -6.33 34.87
N ASN A 2 27.71 -6.25 36.02
CA ASN A 2 27.09 -7.44 36.63
C ASN A 2 25.83 -7.86 35.85
N LEU A 3 25.41 -9.12 35.98
CA LEU A 3 24.27 -9.68 35.27
C LEU A 3 23.00 -8.83 35.45
N ALA A 4 22.80 -8.28 36.65
CA ALA A 4 21.71 -7.37 36.96
C ALA A 4 21.73 -6.08 36.11
N GLY A 5 22.89 -5.45 35.93
CA GLY A 5 23.04 -4.27 35.09
C GLY A 5 22.75 -4.54 33.61
N PHE A 6 23.13 -5.72 33.10
CA PHE A 6 22.83 -6.10 31.71
C PHE A 6 21.32 -6.30 31.47
N LEU A 7 20.61 -6.98 32.39
CA LEU A 7 19.18 -7.22 32.27
C LEU A 7 18.35 -5.94 32.32
N ILE A 8 18.77 -4.95 33.12
CA ILE A 8 18.11 -3.62 33.16
C ILE A 8 18.24 -2.92 31.80
N VAL A 9 19.43 -2.91 31.21
CA VAL A 9 19.66 -2.27 29.90
C VAL A 9 18.83 -2.94 28.81
N VAL A 10 18.80 -4.28 28.76
CA VAL A 10 17.99 -5.02 27.78
C VAL A 10 16.49 -4.73 27.98
N GLY A 11 16.01 -4.71 29.23
CA GLY A 11 14.62 -4.37 29.55
C GLY A 11 14.24 -2.96 29.09
N VAL A 12 15.10 -1.97 29.32
CA VAL A 12 14.89 -0.59 28.86
C VAL A 12 14.88 -0.52 27.34
N VAL A 13 15.84 -1.14 26.65
CA VAL A 13 15.89 -1.14 25.17
C VAL A 13 14.64 -1.78 24.57
N LEU A 14 14.19 -2.92 25.11
CA LEU A 14 12.97 -3.60 24.66
C LEU A 14 11.72 -2.76 24.94
N ALA A 15 11.60 -2.17 26.13
CA ALA A 15 10.48 -1.31 26.48
C ALA A 15 10.43 -0.06 25.59
N THR A 16 11.58 0.55 25.30
CA THR A 16 11.69 1.71 24.41
C THR A 16 11.34 1.33 22.97
N ALA A 17 11.83 0.19 22.47
CA ALA A 17 11.48 -0.34 21.15
C ALA A 17 9.99 -0.65 21.03
N LEU A 18 9.38 -1.25 22.06
CA LEU A 18 7.94 -1.53 22.13
C LEU A 18 7.11 -0.23 22.22
N ALA A 19 7.57 0.76 22.99
CA ALA A 19 6.94 2.07 23.10
C ALA A 19 7.00 2.83 21.77
N ILE A 20 8.16 2.86 21.10
CA ILE A 20 8.31 3.45 19.75
C ILE A 20 7.38 2.73 18.76
N ARG A 21 7.29 1.40 18.83
CA ARG A 21 6.41 0.60 17.97
C ARG A 21 4.92 0.89 18.24
N ARG A 22 4.53 1.10 19.50
CA ARG A 22 3.17 1.54 19.88
C ARG A 22 2.89 2.98 19.45
N LEU A 23 3.84 3.90 19.64
CA LEU A 23 3.74 5.30 19.24
C LEU A 23 3.68 5.46 17.71
N ARG A 24 4.31 4.56 16.94
CA ARG A 24 4.15 4.48 15.48
C ARG A 24 2.79 3.90 15.08
N LYS A 25 2.24 2.95 15.83
CA LYS A 25 0.91 2.36 15.57
C LYS A 25 -0.26 3.35 15.68
N GLY A 26 -0.12 4.40 16.51
CA GLY A 26 -1.24 5.28 16.90
C GLY A 26 -1.22 6.72 16.38
N ARG A 27 -0.23 7.15 15.60
CA ARG A 27 -0.25 8.51 15.05
C ARG A 27 -1.15 8.53 13.81
N GLY A 28 -2.41 8.93 14.01
CA GLY A 28 -3.16 9.62 12.98
C GLY A 28 -2.40 10.89 12.62
N LEU A 29 -1.37 10.74 11.78
CA LEU A 29 -0.66 11.86 11.20
C LEU A 29 -1.67 12.57 10.32
N TRP A 30 -1.71 13.90 10.43
CA TRP A 30 -2.51 14.70 9.53
C TRP A 30 -1.94 14.49 8.11
N VAL A 31 -2.59 13.63 7.33
CA VAL A 31 -2.18 13.33 5.97
C VAL A 31 -2.65 14.48 5.09
N ARG A 32 -1.71 15.07 4.34
CA ARG A 32 -2.05 16.09 3.34
C ARG A 32 -3.05 15.49 2.34
N GLY A 33 -4.14 16.21 2.07
CA GLY A 33 -5.08 15.82 1.02
C GLY A 33 -4.46 15.90 -0.38
N LEU A 34 -5.12 15.32 -1.38
CA LEU A 34 -4.63 15.33 -2.76
C LEU A 34 -4.53 16.75 -3.33
N THR A 35 -3.46 17.00 -4.08
CA THR A 35 -3.29 18.19 -4.91
C THR A 35 -4.34 18.22 -6.03
N PRO A 36 -4.59 19.37 -6.66
CA PRO A 36 -5.46 19.45 -7.83
C PRO A 36 -5.03 18.52 -8.97
N TRP A 37 -3.72 18.34 -9.19
CA TRP A 37 -3.20 17.45 -10.23
C TRP A 37 -3.40 15.97 -9.88
N GLU A 38 -3.12 15.56 -8.64
CA GLU A 38 -3.38 14.19 -8.16
C GLU A 38 -4.88 13.85 -8.30
N ARG A 39 -5.78 14.79 -7.96
CA ARG A 39 -7.23 14.63 -8.15
C ARG A 39 -7.62 14.55 -9.63
N ALA A 40 -6.96 15.31 -10.50
CA ALA A 40 -7.21 15.28 -11.94
C ALA A 40 -6.87 13.89 -12.54
N LEU A 41 -5.83 13.21 -12.04
CA LEU A 41 -5.54 11.83 -12.42
C LEU A 41 -6.69 10.89 -12.05
N LEU A 42 -7.28 11.04 -10.86
CA LEU A 42 -8.43 10.23 -10.46
C LEU A 42 -9.63 10.46 -11.38
N VAL A 43 -9.92 11.71 -11.75
CA VAL A 43 -11.01 12.03 -12.69
C VAL A 43 -10.74 11.46 -14.08
N LYS A 44 -9.51 11.61 -14.58
CA LYS A 44 -9.12 11.22 -15.93
C LYS A 44 -9.14 9.71 -16.11
N TYR A 45 -8.53 9.02 -15.16
CA TYR A 45 -8.27 7.60 -15.32
C TYR A 45 -9.35 6.79 -14.65
N VAL A 46 -9.82 7.13 -13.44
CA VAL A 46 -10.62 6.24 -12.58
C VAL A 46 -12.12 6.41 -12.81
N PRO A 47 -12.79 5.62 -13.69
CA PRO A 47 -14.12 5.97 -14.17
C PRO A 47 -15.21 5.75 -13.10
N HIS A 48 -14.93 4.93 -12.08
CA HIS A 48 -15.83 4.74 -10.95
C HIS A 48 -15.75 5.91 -9.95
N TYR A 49 -14.60 6.59 -9.83
CA TYR A 49 -14.44 7.74 -8.93
C TYR A 49 -15.39 8.89 -9.31
N GLY A 50 -15.55 9.15 -10.61
CA GLY A 50 -16.49 10.15 -11.11
C GLY A 50 -17.96 9.92 -10.69
N ARG A 51 -18.34 8.64 -10.51
CA ARG A 51 -19.70 8.19 -10.16
C ARG A 51 -19.98 8.14 -8.65
N LEU A 52 -18.98 8.40 -7.81
CA LEU A 52 -19.16 8.40 -6.35
C LEU A 52 -19.94 9.64 -5.88
N SER A 53 -20.68 9.49 -4.78
CA SER A 53 -21.25 10.63 -4.04
C SER A 53 -20.15 11.54 -3.48
N ALA A 54 -20.48 12.75 -3.04
CA ALA A 54 -19.51 13.66 -2.43
C ALA A 54 -18.76 13.01 -1.25
N ALA A 55 -19.49 12.32 -0.36
CA ALA A 55 -18.89 11.58 0.75
C ALA A 55 -18.01 10.41 0.27
N GLY A 56 -18.44 9.69 -0.77
CA GLY A 56 -17.66 8.63 -1.39
C GLY A 56 -16.35 9.14 -1.99
N LYS A 57 -16.38 10.28 -2.71
CA LYS A 57 -15.19 10.95 -3.26
C LYS A 57 -14.23 11.37 -2.16
N GLN A 58 -14.74 12.03 -1.11
CA GLN A 58 -13.92 12.46 0.03
C GLN A 58 -13.19 11.27 0.67
N ARG A 59 -13.91 10.16 0.88
CA ARG A 59 -13.32 8.94 1.43
C ARG A 59 -12.29 8.31 0.50
N PHE A 60 -12.61 8.21 -0.78
CA PHE A 60 -11.69 7.68 -1.80
C PHE A 60 -10.38 8.48 -1.84
N GLU A 61 -10.48 9.81 -1.86
CA GLU A 61 -9.33 10.71 -1.83
C GLU A 61 -8.53 10.58 -0.54
N SER A 62 -9.20 10.45 0.61
CA SER A 62 -8.53 10.24 1.89
C SER A 62 -7.71 8.96 1.90
N ILE A 63 -8.27 7.83 1.43
CA ILE A 63 -7.53 6.56 1.36
C ILE A 63 -6.35 6.69 0.39
N THR A 64 -6.59 7.29 -0.78
CA THR A 64 -5.54 7.51 -1.79
C THR A 64 -4.38 8.33 -1.20
N ALA A 65 -4.69 9.45 -0.55
CA ALA A 65 -3.70 10.30 0.09
C ALA A 65 -2.92 9.57 1.19
N THR A 66 -3.62 8.79 2.03
CA THR A 66 -2.97 7.95 3.06
C THR A 66 -1.99 6.98 2.44
N PHE A 67 -2.35 6.28 1.36
CA PHE A 67 -1.43 5.37 0.68
C PHE A 67 -0.23 6.09 0.07
N LEU A 68 -0.45 7.25 -0.56
CA LEU A 68 0.65 8.04 -1.12
C LEU A 68 1.68 8.45 -0.06
N HIS A 69 1.20 8.84 1.13
CA HIS A 69 2.05 9.42 2.16
C HIS A 69 2.63 8.42 3.17
N GLU A 70 1.92 7.34 3.48
CA GLU A 70 2.36 6.37 4.50
C GLU A 70 3.16 5.21 3.91
N LYS A 71 2.99 4.90 2.63
CA LYS A 71 3.71 3.81 1.98
C LYS A 71 5.06 4.28 1.43
N ARG A 72 6.02 3.36 1.38
CA ARG A 72 7.33 3.57 0.77
C ARG A 72 7.29 3.06 -0.66
N TRP A 73 7.74 3.89 -1.58
CA TRP A 73 7.66 3.62 -3.00
C TRP A 73 9.05 3.57 -3.63
N GLU A 74 9.27 2.61 -4.51
CA GLU A 74 10.53 2.41 -5.21
C GLU A 74 10.27 2.00 -6.66
N GLY A 75 10.92 2.69 -7.61
CA GLY A 75 11.01 2.24 -9.00
C GLY A 75 12.21 1.32 -9.15
N VAL A 76 12.00 0.09 -9.62
CA VAL A 76 13.08 -0.89 -9.77
C VAL A 76 13.52 -0.93 -11.23
N GLY A 77 14.72 -0.41 -11.49
CA GLY A 77 15.25 -0.28 -12.85
C GLY A 77 14.53 0.78 -13.71
N MET A 78 13.78 1.68 -13.07
CA MET A 78 13.06 2.78 -13.72
C MET A 78 12.91 3.96 -12.76
N GLU A 79 12.72 5.17 -13.31
CA GLU A 79 12.25 6.30 -12.51
C GLU A 79 10.79 6.07 -12.12
N LEU A 80 10.48 6.33 -10.85
CA LEU A 80 9.13 6.20 -10.33
C LEU A 80 8.39 7.52 -10.50
N GLU A 81 7.54 7.60 -11.52
CA GLU A 81 6.72 8.78 -11.76
C GLU A 81 5.60 8.91 -10.72
N GLU A 82 5.22 10.16 -10.44
CA GLU A 82 4.19 10.45 -9.46
C GLU A 82 2.82 9.84 -9.84
N GLU A 83 2.49 9.87 -11.13
CA GLU A 83 1.25 9.27 -11.67
C GLU A 83 1.14 7.80 -11.29
N MET A 84 2.23 7.04 -11.34
CA MET A 84 2.24 5.62 -11.01
C MET A 84 1.81 5.37 -9.56
N ARG A 85 2.34 6.17 -8.63
CA ARG A 85 2.00 6.08 -7.21
C ARG A 85 0.52 6.41 -6.98
N VAL A 86 0.03 7.47 -7.63
CA VAL A 86 -1.38 7.92 -7.49
C VAL A 86 -2.32 6.83 -8.01
N MET A 87 -2.02 6.25 -9.15
CA MET A 87 -2.85 5.23 -9.79
C MET A 87 -2.87 3.91 -9.02
N ILE A 88 -1.74 3.49 -8.44
CA ILE A 88 -1.68 2.32 -7.55
C ILE A 88 -2.42 2.62 -6.23
N ALA A 89 -2.23 3.79 -5.63
CA ALA A 89 -2.94 4.20 -4.43
C ALA A 89 -4.46 4.29 -4.64
N ALA A 90 -4.90 4.75 -5.81
CA ALA A 90 -6.31 4.77 -6.20
C ALA A 90 -6.91 3.36 -6.30
N SER A 91 -6.11 2.37 -6.72
CA SER A 91 -6.54 0.96 -6.73
C SER A 91 -6.78 0.45 -5.30
N ALA A 92 -5.94 0.85 -4.34
CA ALA A 92 -6.19 0.56 -2.93
C ALA A 92 -7.45 1.26 -2.41
N ALA A 93 -7.67 2.52 -2.77
CA ALA A 93 -8.89 3.24 -2.43
C ALA A 93 -10.15 2.58 -3.01
N GLN A 94 -10.09 2.06 -4.23
CA GLN A 94 -11.18 1.30 -4.85
C GLN A 94 -11.50 0.04 -4.05
N LEU A 95 -10.48 -0.73 -3.65
CA LEU A 95 -10.65 -1.95 -2.86
C LEU A 95 -11.22 -1.67 -1.45
N LEU A 96 -10.74 -0.61 -0.79
CA LEU A 96 -11.01 -0.32 0.61
C LEU A 96 -12.19 0.64 0.84
N LEU A 97 -12.84 1.13 -0.22
CA LEU A 97 -13.92 2.11 -0.12
C LEU A 97 -15.06 1.66 0.79
N GLY A 98 -15.36 0.35 0.84
CA GLY A 98 -16.37 -0.25 1.69
C GLY A 98 -15.86 -0.81 3.04
N ARG A 99 -14.56 -0.65 3.35
CA ARG A 99 -13.87 -1.30 4.48
C ARG A 99 -13.13 -0.29 5.37
N PRO A 100 -13.84 0.55 6.17
CA PRO A 100 -13.22 1.69 6.88
C PRO A 100 -12.17 1.29 7.92
N GLU A 101 -12.24 0.08 8.41
CA GLU A 101 -11.37 -0.51 9.42
C GLU A 101 -9.99 -0.94 8.89
N VAL A 102 -9.85 -1.19 7.59
CA VAL A 102 -8.63 -1.77 6.99
C VAL A 102 -7.75 -0.70 6.37
N LYS A 103 -6.44 -0.71 6.70
CA LYS A 103 -5.45 0.25 6.17
C LYS A 103 -4.22 -0.43 5.53
N LEU A 104 -4.19 -1.76 5.51
CA LEU A 104 -3.07 -2.55 5.00
C LEU A 104 -1.74 -2.15 5.64
N ARG A 105 -1.70 -2.00 6.97
CA ARG A 105 -0.53 -1.49 7.70
C ARG A 105 0.68 -2.41 7.58
N HIS A 106 0.46 -3.70 7.40
CA HIS A 106 1.54 -4.66 7.26
C HIS A 106 2.31 -4.47 5.94
N PHE A 107 1.63 -4.03 4.89
CA PHE A 107 2.20 -3.76 3.57
C PHE A 107 2.65 -2.30 3.47
N GLU A 108 3.87 -2.03 3.90
CA GLU A 108 4.47 -0.69 3.90
C GLU A 108 5.24 -0.36 2.61
N ARG A 109 5.65 -1.37 1.82
CA ARG A 109 6.57 -1.19 0.69
C ARG A 109 5.91 -1.56 -0.64
N PHE A 110 6.08 -0.68 -1.62
CA PHE A 110 5.62 -0.84 -2.99
C PHE A 110 6.79 -0.69 -3.95
N GLN A 111 7.06 -1.74 -4.71
CA GLN A 111 8.07 -1.74 -5.78
C GLN A 111 7.37 -1.77 -7.14
N VAL A 112 7.75 -0.86 -8.02
CA VAL A 112 7.18 -0.73 -9.36
C VAL A 112 8.26 -1.08 -10.38
N TYR A 113 7.95 -2.05 -11.23
CA TYR A 113 8.80 -2.50 -12.34
C TYR A 113 8.20 -2.02 -13.66
N ALA A 114 9.05 -1.68 -14.63
CA ALA A 114 8.57 -1.21 -15.93
C ALA A 114 7.75 -2.28 -16.66
N ASN A 115 8.15 -3.55 -16.55
CA ASN A 115 7.52 -4.69 -17.21
C ASN A 115 7.49 -5.92 -16.27
N ALA A 116 7.09 -7.09 -16.78
CA ALA A 116 7.22 -8.34 -16.04
C ALA A 116 8.67 -8.55 -15.61
N TYR A 117 8.86 -9.16 -14.45
CA TYR A 117 10.16 -9.37 -13.84
C TYR A 117 10.29 -10.81 -13.37
N ARG A 118 11.53 -11.27 -13.17
CA ARG A 118 11.80 -12.61 -12.68
C ARG A 118 11.79 -12.60 -11.15
N SER A 119 10.95 -13.43 -10.52
CA SER A 119 10.90 -13.48 -9.05
C SER A 119 12.07 -14.31 -8.52
N ASP A 120 12.80 -13.74 -7.57
CA ASP A 120 13.90 -14.40 -6.85
C ASP A 120 13.44 -15.67 -6.11
N ARG A 121 12.12 -15.83 -5.88
CA ARG A 121 11.56 -16.94 -5.10
C ARG A 121 11.38 -18.22 -5.91
N ASN A 122 11.02 -18.12 -7.19
CA ASN A 122 10.66 -19.27 -8.02
C ASN A 122 11.16 -19.20 -9.46
N ASP A 123 11.94 -18.18 -9.80
CA ASP A 123 12.60 -17.99 -11.10
C ASP A 123 11.62 -17.88 -12.29
N ARG A 124 10.34 -17.60 -12.01
CA ARG A 124 9.28 -17.38 -13.01
C ARG A 124 9.08 -15.90 -13.30
N TRP A 125 8.44 -15.61 -14.42
CA TRP A 125 7.99 -14.25 -14.76
C TRP A 125 6.72 -13.91 -13.98
N HIS A 126 6.75 -12.77 -13.29
CA HIS A 126 5.63 -12.22 -12.54
C HIS A 126 5.23 -10.86 -13.06
N GLN A 127 3.93 -10.59 -13.00
CA GLN A 127 3.35 -9.28 -13.30
C GLN A 127 3.03 -8.52 -12.01
N GLY A 128 2.87 -9.24 -10.90
CA GLY A 128 2.69 -8.73 -9.55
C GLY A 128 3.12 -9.80 -8.54
N GLU A 129 3.43 -9.38 -7.31
CA GLU A 129 3.72 -10.31 -6.21
C GLU A 129 3.48 -9.64 -4.86
N VAL A 130 2.82 -10.35 -3.95
CA VAL A 130 2.79 -10.00 -2.53
C VAL A 130 3.77 -10.88 -1.75
N GLN A 131 4.63 -10.25 -0.94
CA GLN A 131 5.51 -10.92 0.01
C GLN A 131 5.13 -10.56 1.44
N PRO A 132 4.25 -11.35 2.10
CA PRO A 132 3.76 -11.03 3.44
C PRO A 132 4.90 -10.94 4.47
N ARG A 133 5.86 -11.86 4.47
CA ARG A 133 6.99 -11.82 5.42
C ARG A 133 7.78 -10.50 5.38
N ASN A 134 7.78 -9.85 4.22
CA ASN A 134 8.53 -8.63 3.95
C ASN A 134 7.65 -7.36 3.93
N GLY A 135 6.32 -7.49 4.05
CA GLY A 135 5.39 -6.36 3.93
C GLY A 135 5.54 -5.63 2.58
N LEU A 136 5.81 -6.38 1.51
CA LEU A 136 6.15 -5.86 0.18
C LEU A 136 5.09 -6.26 -0.84
N VAL A 137 4.69 -5.29 -1.67
CA VAL A 137 3.88 -5.47 -2.87
C VAL A 137 4.70 -5.04 -4.08
N ARG A 138 4.79 -5.90 -5.09
CA ARG A 138 5.48 -5.62 -6.35
C ARG A 138 4.46 -5.54 -7.48
N ILE A 139 4.61 -4.54 -8.36
CA ILE A 139 3.68 -4.28 -9.45
C ILE A 139 4.44 -4.03 -10.75
N SER A 140 4.01 -4.65 -11.83
CA SER A 140 4.45 -4.32 -13.19
C SER A 140 3.60 -3.19 -13.77
N TRP A 141 4.22 -2.06 -14.09
CA TRP A 141 3.54 -0.89 -14.62
C TRP A 141 2.91 -1.13 -16.00
N ARG A 142 3.61 -1.82 -16.92
CA ARG A 142 3.03 -2.18 -18.22
C ARG A 142 1.73 -2.98 -18.07
N HIS A 143 1.69 -3.94 -17.15
CA HIS A 143 0.51 -4.77 -16.92
C HIS A 143 -0.57 -4.02 -16.15
N PHE A 144 -0.18 -3.11 -15.27
CA PHE A 144 -1.12 -2.16 -14.67
C PHE A 144 -1.85 -1.35 -15.74
N LEU A 145 -1.13 -0.75 -16.70
CA LEU A 145 -1.74 0.01 -17.80
C LEU A 145 -2.63 -0.86 -18.69
N HIS A 146 -2.22 -2.10 -18.99
CA HIS A 146 -3.05 -3.02 -19.78
C HIS A 146 -4.40 -3.31 -19.08
N GLY A 147 -4.38 -3.70 -17.80
CA GLY A 147 -5.59 -3.93 -17.03
C GLY A 147 -6.45 -2.69 -16.81
N TYR A 148 -5.85 -1.51 -17.00
CA TYR A 148 -6.57 -0.24 -16.98
C TYR A 148 -7.32 0.05 -18.29
N SER A 149 -6.72 -0.34 -19.41
CA SER A 149 -7.24 -0.06 -20.76
C SER A 149 -8.40 -0.96 -21.19
N ASP A 150 -8.54 -2.16 -20.61
CA ASP A 150 -9.70 -3.04 -20.84
C ASP A 150 -10.36 -3.46 -19.51
N PRO A 151 -11.40 -2.74 -19.05
CA PRO A 151 -12.12 -3.08 -17.82
C PRO A 151 -12.87 -4.41 -17.86
N ARG A 152 -13.01 -5.04 -19.04
CA ARG A 152 -13.69 -6.33 -19.22
C ARG A 152 -12.71 -7.50 -19.11
N ASP A 153 -11.43 -7.25 -19.32
CA ASP A 153 -10.38 -8.18 -18.96
C ASP A 153 -10.16 -8.04 -17.45
N ALA A 154 -10.45 -9.08 -16.67
CA ALA A 154 -10.47 -9.05 -15.21
C ALA A 154 -9.06 -8.90 -14.58
N HIS A 155 -8.13 -8.27 -15.29
CA HIS A 155 -6.70 -8.35 -15.08
C HIS A 155 -6.08 -7.00 -14.67
N ASN A 156 -6.69 -6.33 -13.68
CA ASN A 156 -6.01 -5.21 -13.01
C ASN A 156 -5.04 -5.77 -11.97
N VAL A 157 -3.75 -5.82 -12.32
CA VAL A 157 -2.71 -6.40 -11.46
C VAL A 157 -2.61 -5.73 -10.09
N ALA A 158 -2.81 -4.40 -9.99
CA ALA A 158 -2.76 -3.74 -8.68
C ALA A 158 -3.93 -4.18 -7.80
N LEU A 159 -5.16 -4.22 -8.33
CA LEU A 159 -6.31 -4.71 -7.59
C LEU A 159 -6.13 -6.18 -7.17
N HIS A 160 -5.59 -7.02 -8.05
CA HIS A 160 -5.30 -8.42 -7.77
C HIS A 160 -4.31 -8.58 -6.60
N GLU A 161 -3.14 -7.93 -6.67
CA GLU A 161 -2.14 -8.03 -5.61
C GLU A 161 -2.61 -7.35 -4.32
N LEU A 162 -3.36 -6.24 -4.40
CA LEU A 162 -3.93 -5.60 -3.22
C LEU A 162 -5.01 -6.46 -2.55
N ALA A 163 -5.76 -7.26 -3.31
CA ALA A 163 -6.67 -8.26 -2.75
C ALA A 163 -5.92 -9.38 -2.02
N HIS A 164 -4.79 -9.84 -2.56
CA HIS A 164 -3.89 -10.75 -1.83
C HIS A 164 -3.33 -10.11 -0.56
N ALA A 165 -2.88 -8.86 -0.62
CA ALA A 165 -2.42 -8.12 0.55
C ALA A 165 -3.53 -8.00 1.60
N PHE A 166 -4.75 -7.66 1.20
CA PHE A 166 -5.92 -7.62 2.07
C PHE A 166 -6.18 -8.96 2.77
N TRP A 167 -6.18 -10.05 2.00
CA TRP A 167 -6.35 -11.40 2.57
C TRP A 167 -5.28 -11.74 3.61
N PHE A 168 -4.02 -11.41 3.33
CA PHE A 168 -2.94 -11.63 4.30
C PHE A 168 -3.01 -10.69 5.50
N GLU A 169 -3.45 -9.44 5.33
CA GLU A 169 -3.65 -8.50 6.44
C GLU A 169 -4.63 -9.05 7.47
N ASP A 170 -5.72 -9.67 7.01
CA ASP A 170 -6.73 -10.31 7.87
C ASP A 170 -6.18 -11.51 8.65
N LEU A 171 -5.12 -12.15 8.15
CA LEU A 171 -4.45 -13.27 8.83
C LEU A 171 -3.30 -12.84 9.75
N ILE A 172 -2.88 -11.57 9.72
CA ILE A 172 -1.69 -11.10 10.45
C ILE A 172 -2.10 -10.20 11.62
N PRO A 173 -1.80 -10.59 12.89
CA PRO A 173 -2.08 -9.75 14.04
C PRO A 173 -1.32 -8.42 14.01
N ASN A 174 -1.99 -7.38 13.54
CA ASN A 174 -1.45 -6.03 13.34
C ASN A 174 -2.16 -4.97 14.22
N GLY A 175 -3.28 -5.33 14.85
CA GLY A 175 -4.15 -4.44 15.63
C GLY A 175 -5.21 -3.70 14.80
N GLU A 176 -5.46 -4.14 13.56
CA GLU A 176 -6.63 -3.76 12.75
C GLU A 176 -7.78 -4.78 12.91
N GLN A 177 -7.46 -5.99 13.34
CA GLN A 177 -8.43 -7.00 13.77
C GLN A 177 -8.95 -6.58 15.15
N GLY A 178 -10.24 -6.24 15.22
CA GLY A 178 -10.93 -5.78 16.44
C GLY A 178 -11.00 -6.83 17.52
#